data_AF-A0AAV7H475-F1
#
_entry.id   AF-A0AAV7H475-F1
#
_cell.length_a   1.000
_cell.length_b   1.000
_cell.length_c   1.000
_cell.angle_alpha   90.00
_cell.angle_beta   90.00
_cell.angle_gamma   90.00
#
_symmetry.space_group_name_H-M   'P 1'
#
loop_
_entity.id
_entity.type
_entity.pdbx_description
1 polymer ?
#
loop_
_entity_poly.entity_id
_entity_poly.type
_entity_poly.pdbx_seq_one_letter_code
_entity_poly.pdbx_strand_id
1 'polypeptide(L)'
;MNDSWWFFSLSLCIKALLIPAYHSTDFEVHRHWLALTSSLPLSHWYIDTSSPWTLDYPPLFAYFSFLISLPASLIDPTITDLVAGQNYAAPSAVVFLRLSVAAADVFLLSGAHRLSSHLPPFGRRILLALVIWSPALLIVDHIHFQYNGFFLGILLISLGFMVEGRDLAGGIVFAILICSKHLFMVAAPLYFVYLLRHYCNGELSRAVARFLVMGLAVGAVFVVTFGPFVYYGQIQQVFHRLFPFGRGLCHAYWAPNFWVFYIILDKVLAFILGKLGFSIQTPKASFTGGLVGDSSAFAVLPQVNPIITFLLVLLAMSPCLIKAFVRPQPKQISRWVAYTFTCGFMFGWHVHEKASLHITIPLGIIAADSLADARHYFLLSIVSCYSMFPLLFEPQEYPIKVLLLAIYSVLMWVGFSSLFSNSKPPKPAMEKKVERSGNGSGLVGPVSSCYLLGLVGVEIWGQFLHPYIFGSRFHFLPLMLISFYCAIGMMYSWAWQLKQIIRNT
;
A
#
# COMPACT_ATOMS: atom_id res chain seq x y z
N MET A 1 -31.62 -0.07 -2.98
CA MET A 1 -30.28 0.50 -2.72
C MET A 1 -29.31 -0.14 -3.70
N ASN A 2 -28.49 0.62 -4.44
CA ASN A 2 -27.49 0.04 -5.34
C ASN A 2 -26.49 -0.81 -4.53
N ASP A 3 -26.04 -1.95 -5.07
CA ASP A 3 -25.13 -2.89 -4.37
C ASP A 3 -23.94 -2.15 -3.72
N SER A 4 -23.33 -1.17 -4.41
CA SER A 4 -22.21 -0.38 -3.90
C SER A 4 -22.53 0.40 -2.62
N TRP A 5 -23.71 1.04 -2.55
CA TRP A 5 -24.13 1.76 -1.33
C TRP A 5 -24.47 0.80 -0.19
N TRP A 6 -24.95 -0.42 -0.50
CA TRP A 6 -25.17 -1.46 0.51
C TRP A 6 -23.86 -1.91 1.18
N PHE A 7 -22.85 -2.29 0.38
CA PHE A 7 -21.53 -2.67 0.92
C PHE A 7 -20.87 -1.52 1.69
N PHE A 8 -21.01 -0.29 1.19
CA PHE A 8 -20.47 0.89 1.86
C PHE A 8 -21.18 1.18 3.20
N SER A 9 -22.51 1.10 3.25
CA SER A 9 -23.27 1.34 4.48
C SER A 9 -22.94 0.31 5.55
N LEU A 10 -22.83 -0.97 5.17
CA LEU A 10 -22.43 -2.01 6.11
C LEU A 10 -20.96 -1.85 6.57
N SER A 11 -20.07 -1.40 5.67
CA SER A 11 -18.70 -1.03 6.04
C SER A 11 -18.67 0.13 7.05
N LEU A 12 -19.50 1.16 6.85
CA LEU A 12 -19.66 2.29 7.77
C LEU A 12 -20.13 1.83 9.15
N CYS A 13 -21.08 0.90 9.23
CA CYS A 13 -21.50 0.34 10.52
C CYS A 13 -20.34 -0.35 11.26
N ILE A 14 -19.54 -1.15 10.56
CA ILE A 14 -18.35 -1.80 11.15
C ILE A 14 -17.34 -0.74 11.62
N LYS A 15 -17.08 0.29 10.80
CA LYS A 15 -16.16 1.38 11.15
C LYS A 15 -16.65 2.18 12.37
N ALA A 16 -17.95 2.40 12.48
CA ALA A 16 -18.55 3.05 13.65
C ALA A 16 -18.32 2.24 14.94
N LEU A 17 -18.39 0.90 14.87
CA LEU A 17 -18.07 0.02 16.00
C LEU A 17 -16.58 0.04 16.38
N LEU A 18 -15.70 0.44 15.45
CA LEU A 18 -14.25 0.54 15.67
C LEU A 18 -13.80 1.92 16.18
N ILE A 19 -14.70 2.90 16.32
CA ILE A 19 -14.37 4.24 16.84
C ILE A 19 -13.59 4.19 18.18
N PRO A 20 -13.97 3.38 19.19
CA PRO A 20 -13.26 3.35 20.47
C PRO A 20 -11.97 2.51 20.46
N ALA A 21 -11.61 1.89 19.33
CA ALA A 21 -10.41 1.08 19.24
C ALA A 21 -9.13 1.94 19.29
N TYR A 22 -8.01 1.31 19.64
CA TYR A 22 -6.66 1.87 19.61
C TYR A 22 -6.41 2.79 18.40
N HIS A 23 -5.64 3.85 18.60
CA HIS A 23 -5.09 4.70 17.52
C HIS A 23 -3.59 4.91 17.72
N SER A 24 -2.83 4.98 16.62
CA SER A 24 -1.39 5.20 16.69
C SER A 24 -1.03 6.68 16.85
N THR A 25 0.27 6.98 16.88
CA THR A 25 0.80 8.35 16.81
C THR A 25 0.33 9.10 15.56
N ASP A 26 -0.04 8.40 14.47
CA ASP A 26 -0.54 9.02 13.25
C ASP A 26 -1.85 9.80 13.49
N PHE A 27 -2.62 9.46 14.54
CA PHE A 27 -3.76 10.24 14.99
C PHE A 27 -3.36 11.68 15.35
N GLU A 28 -2.35 11.84 16.19
CA GLU A 28 -1.86 13.16 16.59
C GLU A 28 -1.17 13.87 15.43
N VAL A 29 -0.45 13.15 14.57
CA VAL A 29 0.16 13.72 13.35
C VAL A 29 -0.91 14.39 12.48
N HIS A 30 -1.99 13.67 12.18
CA HIS A 30 -3.07 14.19 11.36
C HIS A 30 -3.88 15.29 12.06
N ARG A 31 -4.13 15.17 13.37
CA ARG A 31 -4.75 16.26 14.15
C ARG A 31 -3.89 17.52 14.12
N HIS A 32 -2.58 17.39 14.33
CA HIS A 32 -1.65 18.51 14.26
C HIS A 32 -1.64 19.15 12.88
N TRP A 33 -1.71 18.39 11.78
CA TRP A 33 -1.81 18.97 10.44
C TRP A 33 -3.10 19.76 10.22
N LEU A 34 -4.23 19.36 10.83
CA LEU A 34 -5.45 20.20 10.83
C LEU A 34 -5.22 21.51 11.56
N ALA A 35 -4.60 21.48 12.74
CA ALA A 35 -4.29 22.68 13.53
C ALA A 35 -3.30 23.61 12.82
N LEU A 36 -2.22 23.05 12.26
CA LEU A 36 -1.19 23.79 11.52
C LEU A 36 -1.76 24.48 10.29
N THR A 37 -2.56 23.77 9.50
CA THR A 37 -3.10 24.34 8.25
C THR A 37 -4.22 25.35 8.49
N SER A 38 -4.96 25.24 9.59
CA SER A 38 -6.00 26.23 9.98
C SER A 38 -5.45 27.46 10.68
N SER A 39 -4.41 27.30 11.51
CA SER A 39 -3.93 28.37 12.39
C SER A 39 -2.79 29.19 11.79
N LEU A 40 -1.99 28.62 10.88
CA LEU A 40 -0.83 29.30 10.30
C LEU A 40 -1.08 29.75 8.86
N PRO A 41 -0.50 30.88 8.43
CA PRO A 41 -0.52 31.27 7.03
C PRO A 41 0.25 30.26 6.18
N LEU A 42 -0.09 30.19 4.90
CA LEU A 42 0.49 29.24 3.94
C LEU A 42 2.04 29.27 3.92
N SER A 43 2.62 30.45 4.14
CA SER A 43 4.07 30.68 4.25
C SER A 43 4.72 30.10 5.52
N HIS A 44 4.01 29.36 6.37
CA HIS A 44 4.61 28.71 7.54
C HIS A 44 4.36 27.20 7.58
N TRP A 45 3.54 26.66 6.67
CA TRP A 45 3.09 25.26 6.73
C TRP A 45 4.23 24.22 6.72
N TYR A 46 5.30 24.45 5.95
CA TYR A 46 6.43 23.51 5.86
C TYR A 46 7.67 23.96 6.65
N ILE A 47 7.64 25.17 7.21
CA ILE A 47 8.72 25.73 8.02
C ILE A 47 8.50 25.41 9.49
N ASP A 48 7.25 25.35 9.95
CA ASP A 48 6.95 25.15 11.37
C ASP A 48 7.64 23.90 11.95
N THR A 49 8.21 24.08 13.13
CA THR A 49 8.86 23.04 13.95
C THR A 49 8.39 23.09 15.40
N SER A 50 7.21 23.68 15.65
CA SER A 50 6.64 23.78 17.00
C SER A 50 6.26 22.40 17.58
N SER A 51 6.09 21.42 16.70
CA SER A 51 5.77 20.04 16.99
C SER A 51 6.79 19.10 16.32
N PRO A 52 7.07 17.92 16.90
CA PRO A 52 7.82 16.88 16.20
C PRO A 52 7.07 16.34 14.97
N TRP A 53 5.75 16.53 14.90
CA TRP A 53 4.88 16.02 13.84
C TRP A 53 4.78 17.01 12.66
N THR A 54 5.87 17.18 11.93
CA THR A 54 5.91 18.14 10.82
C THR A 54 5.06 17.72 9.63
N LEU A 55 4.70 18.68 8.78
CA LEU A 55 3.94 18.42 7.57
C LEU A 55 4.80 17.73 6.51
N ASP A 56 4.62 16.41 6.38
CA ASP A 56 5.47 15.55 5.54
C ASP A 56 4.77 15.08 4.24
N TYR A 57 3.52 15.52 4.02
CA TYR A 57 2.76 15.18 2.81
C TYR A 57 2.80 16.33 1.80
N PRO A 58 2.66 16.04 0.49
CA PRO A 58 2.58 17.06 -0.55
C PRO A 58 1.45 18.09 -0.33
N PRO A 59 1.58 19.30 -0.91
CA PRO A 59 0.66 20.40 -0.55
C PRO A 59 -0.82 20.15 -0.84
N LEU A 60 -1.17 19.30 -1.80
CA LEU A 60 -2.58 19.03 -2.08
C LEU A 60 -3.27 18.31 -0.91
N PHE A 61 -2.53 17.49 -0.15
CA PHE A 61 -3.07 16.93 1.08
C PHE A 61 -3.08 17.93 2.23
N ALA A 62 -2.14 18.88 2.27
CA ALA A 62 -2.19 19.97 3.24
C ALA A 62 -3.44 20.86 3.04
N TYR A 63 -3.78 21.17 1.79
CA TYR A 63 -5.05 21.83 1.47
C TYR A 63 -6.27 20.98 1.86
N PHE A 64 -6.20 19.65 1.69
CA PHE A 64 -7.25 18.75 2.16
C PHE A 64 -7.38 18.77 3.70
N SER A 65 -6.27 18.77 4.44
CA SER A 65 -6.25 18.96 5.90
C SER A 65 -6.87 20.30 6.28
N PHE A 66 -6.55 21.38 5.58
CA PHE A 66 -7.21 22.67 5.80
C PHE A 66 -8.73 22.57 5.60
N LEU A 67 -9.21 21.93 4.55
CA LEU A 67 -10.65 21.77 4.32
C LEU A 67 -11.34 20.97 5.43
N ILE A 68 -10.71 19.92 5.94
CA ILE A 68 -11.23 19.14 7.08
C ILE A 68 -11.22 19.96 8.37
N SER A 69 -10.26 20.87 8.55
CA SER A 69 -10.17 21.70 9.75
C SER A 69 -11.36 22.65 9.93
N LEU A 70 -12.02 23.05 8.84
CA LEU A 70 -13.16 23.98 8.87
C LEU A 70 -14.31 23.46 9.74
N PRO A 71 -14.92 22.28 9.47
CA PRO A 71 -15.92 21.71 10.36
C PRO A 71 -15.34 21.25 11.71
N ALA A 72 -14.05 20.91 11.78
CA ALA A 72 -13.41 20.49 13.03
C ALA A 72 -13.49 21.60 14.08
N SER A 73 -13.12 22.82 13.70
CA SER A 73 -13.12 24.00 14.58
C SER A 73 -14.50 24.36 15.14
N LEU A 74 -15.57 24.01 14.41
CA LEU A 74 -16.96 24.24 14.82
C LEU A 74 -17.46 23.18 15.82
N ILE A 75 -16.93 21.97 15.75
CA ILE A 75 -17.34 20.82 16.58
C ILE A 75 -16.55 20.81 17.90
N ASP A 76 -15.23 20.95 17.81
CA ASP A 76 -14.33 21.04 18.94
C ASP A 76 -13.12 21.90 18.55
N PRO A 77 -13.06 23.17 19.00
CA PRO A 77 -12.01 24.10 18.59
C PRO A 77 -10.61 23.65 19.02
N THR A 78 -10.51 22.78 20.04
CA THR A 78 -9.24 22.24 20.53
C THR A 78 -8.56 21.33 19.50
N ILE A 79 -9.33 20.71 18.59
CA ILE A 79 -8.78 19.89 17.49
C ILE A 79 -7.83 20.72 16.64
N THR A 80 -8.22 21.97 16.36
CA THR A 80 -7.48 22.90 15.49
C THR A 80 -6.53 23.83 16.24
N ASP A 81 -6.42 23.69 17.57
CA ASP A 81 -5.48 24.46 18.37
C ASP A 81 -4.08 23.85 18.30
N LEU A 82 -3.06 24.70 18.09
CA LEU A 82 -1.66 24.28 17.97
C LEU A 82 -1.01 23.86 19.29
N VAL A 83 -1.44 24.45 20.40
CA VAL A 83 -0.83 24.28 21.72
C VAL A 83 -1.72 23.43 22.62
N ALA A 84 -2.98 23.84 22.82
CA ALA A 84 -3.95 23.11 23.62
C ALA A 84 -4.37 21.78 22.98
N GLY A 85 -4.27 21.66 21.65
CA GLY A 85 -4.57 20.44 20.92
C GLY A 85 -3.48 19.37 20.97
N GLN A 86 -2.29 19.65 21.53
CA GLN A 86 -1.20 18.66 21.54
C GLN A 86 -1.55 17.41 22.33
N ASN A 87 -1.46 16.25 21.67
CA ASN A 87 -1.87 14.95 22.22
C ASN A 87 -3.33 14.93 22.71
N TYR A 88 -4.19 15.78 22.12
CA TYR A 88 -5.58 15.89 22.51
C TYR A 88 -6.39 14.73 21.91
N ALA A 89 -6.90 13.86 22.78
CA ALA A 89 -7.65 12.66 22.41
C ALA A 89 -9.03 12.60 23.09
N ALA A 90 -9.69 13.75 23.27
CA ALA A 90 -11.05 13.77 23.79
C ALA A 90 -12.02 12.98 22.88
N PRO A 91 -13.13 12.42 23.40
CA PRO A 91 -14.08 11.64 22.61
C PRO A 91 -14.60 12.38 21.37
N SER A 92 -14.82 13.70 21.47
CA SER A 92 -15.19 14.58 20.35
C SER A 92 -14.16 14.56 19.22
N ALA A 93 -12.88 14.73 19.56
CA ALA A 93 -11.77 14.68 18.62
C ALA A 93 -11.63 13.32 17.96
N VAL A 94 -11.70 12.24 18.75
CA VAL A 94 -11.62 10.86 18.25
C VAL A 94 -12.77 10.58 17.27
N VAL A 95 -14.01 10.89 17.65
CA VAL A 95 -15.17 10.68 16.78
C VAL A 95 -15.04 11.50 15.50
N PHE A 96 -14.71 12.80 15.60
CA PHE A 96 -14.56 13.66 14.42
C PHE A 96 -13.51 13.13 13.45
N LEU A 97 -12.32 12.83 13.95
CA LEU A 97 -11.20 12.34 13.14
C LEU A 97 -11.53 11.00 12.50
N ARG A 98 -12.14 10.04 13.22
CA ARG A 98 -12.58 8.75 12.65
C ARG A 98 -13.64 8.94 11.56
N LEU A 99 -14.62 9.81 11.78
CA LEU A 99 -15.65 10.12 10.79
C LEU A 99 -15.07 10.81 9.56
N SER A 100 -14.06 11.65 9.71
CA SER A 100 -13.39 12.30 8.58
C SER A 100 -12.67 11.31 7.66
N VAL A 101 -12.03 10.28 8.23
CA VAL A 101 -11.44 9.16 7.46
C VAL A 101 -12.54 8.34 6.77
N ALA A 102 -13.62 7.99 7.49
CA ALA A 102 -14.74 7.24 6.92
C ALA A 102 -15.48 8.00 5.81
N ALA A 103 -15.59 9.32 5.92
CA ALA A 103 -16.15 10.17 4.86
C ALA A 103 -15.26 10.17 3.61
N ALA A 104 -13.93 10.22 3.80
CA ALA A 104 -12.96 10.20 2.69
C ALA A 104 -12.98 8.86 1.91
N ASP A 105 -13.47 7.76 2.49
CA ASP A 105 -13.65 6.49 1.79
C ASP A 105 -14.69 6.54 0.65
N VAL A 106 -15.44 7.64 0.50
CA VAL A 106 -16.27 7.85 -0.70
C VAL A 106 -15.44 7.82 -1.99
N PHE A 107 -14.17 8.21 -1.93
CA PHE A 107 -13.24 8.09 -3.07
C PHE A 107 -12.94 6.63 -3.38
N LEU A 108 -12.73 5.80 -2.36
CA LEU A 108 -12.54 4.35 -2.51
C LEU A 108 -13.77 3.70 -3.14
N LEU A 109 -14.95 4.03 -2.62
CA LEU A 109 -16.23 3.57 -3.17
C LEU A 109 -16.38 3.98 -4.64
N SER A 110 -16.07 5.23 -4.97
CA SER A 110 -16.21 5.77 -6.33
C SER A 110 -15.30 5.05 -7.31
N GLY A 111 -14.03 4.85 -6.96
CA GLY A 111 -13.07 4.10 -7.77
C GLY A 111 -13.45 2.64 -7.95
N ALA A 112 -13.83 1.96 -6.87
CA ALA A 112 -14.26 0.56 -6.91
C ALA A 112 -15.57 0.38 -7.71
N HIS A 113 -16.53 1.29 -7.57
CA HIS A 113 -17.76 1.30 -8.34
C HIS A 113 -17.48 1.47 -9.83
N ARG A 114 -16.63 2.43 -10.20
CA ARG A 114 -16.25 2.69 -11.60
C ARG A 114 -15.64 1.45 -12.25
N LEU A 115 -14.67 0.84 -11.59
CA LEU A 115 -13.94 -0.33 -12.10
C LEU A 115 -14.77 -1.63 -12.07
N SER A 116 -15.79 -1.72 -11.22
CA SER A 116 -16.66 -2.90 -11.15
C SER A 116 -17.92 -2.81 -12.01
N SER A 117 -18.20 -1.63 -12.58
CA SER A 117 -19.43 -1.36 -13.35
C SER A 117 -19.65 -2.29 -14.54
N HIS A 118 -18.57 -2.71 -15.20
CA HIS A 118 -18.59 -3.64 -16.34
C HIS A 118 -18.74 -5.12 -15.96
N LEU A 119 -18.63 -5.49 -14.67
CA LEU A 119 -18.68 -6.88 -14.23
C LEU A 119 -20.13 -7.35 -14.06
N PRO A 120 -20.41 -8.65 -14.26
CA PRO A 120 -21.69 -9.25 -13.87
C PRO A 120 -22.01 -9.00 -12.39
N PRO A 121 -23.29 -8.97 -11.98
CA PRO A 121 -23.70 -8.59 -10.62
C PRO A 121 -22.95 -9.34 -9.51
N PHE A 122 -22.74 -10.64 -9.64
CA PHE A 122 -22.03 -11.43 -8.65
C PHE A 122 -20.54 -11.08 -8.56
N GLY A 123 -19.85 -10.98 -9.70
CA GLY A 123 -18.44 -10.56 -9.75
C GLY A 123 -18.24 -9.14 -9.21
N ARG A 124 -19.16 -8.23 -9.51
CA ARG A 124 -19.21 -6.87 -8.96
C ARG A 124 -19.31 -6.89 -7.43
N ARG A 125 -20.22 -7.69 -6.87
CA ARG A 125 -20.39 -7.81 -5.41
C ARG A 125 -19.14 -8.36 -4.72
N ILE A 126 -18.50 -9.37 -5.33
CA ILE A 126 -17.23 -9.89 -4.82
C ILE A 126 -16.19 -8.77 -4.79
N LEU A 127 -15.92 -8.12 -5.92
CA LEU A 127 -14.92 -7.05 -6.01
C LEU A 127 -15.16 -5.94 -4.97
N LEU A 128 -16.41 -5.48 -4.84
CA LEU A 128 -16.78 -4.47 -3.85
C LEU A 128 -16.50 -4.94 -2.42
N ALA A 129 -16.80 -6.21 -2.10
CA ALA A 129 -16.45 -6.79 -0.80
C ALA A 129 -14.93 -6.86 -0.58
N LEU A 130 -14.15 -7.27 -1.60
CA LEU A 130 -12.69 -7.38 -1.51
C LEU A 130 -12.00 -6.05 -1.24
N VAL A 131 -12.49 -4.97 -1.86
CA VAL A 131 -11.87 -3.64 -1.76
C VAL A 131 -12.40 -2.86 -0.56
N ILE A 132 -13.72 -2.75 -0.41
CA ILE A 132 -14.34 -1.88 0.61
C ILE A 132 -14.20 -2.51 2.01
N TRP A 133 -14.21 -3.84 2.12
CA TRP A 133 -14.05 -4.55 3.40
C TRP A 133 -12.68 -5.19 3.56
N SER A 134 -11.67 -4.69 2.84
CA SER A 134 -10.30 -5.14 3.02
C SER A 134 -9.90 -4.99 4.50
N PRO A 135 -9.60 -6.08 5.23
CA PRO A 135 -9.26 -6.02 6.64
C PRO A 135 -7.96 -5.23 6.86
N ALA A 136 -7.05 -5.30 5.89
CA ALA A 136 -5.83 -4.51 5.85
C ALA A 136 -6.13 -2.99 5.84
N LEU A 137 -7.08 -2.52 5.02
CA LEU A 137 -7.49 -1.11 5.01
C LEU A 137 -8.18 -0.73 6.32
N LEU A 138 -9.08 -1.59 6.83
CA LEU A 138 -9.77 -1.33 8.10
C LEU A 138 -8.78 -1.17 9.26
N ILE A 139 -7.79 -2.06 9.36
CA ILE A 139 -6.73 -1.99 10.37
C ILE A 139 -5.94 -0.69 10.25
N VAL A 140 -5.48 -0.34 9.05
CA VAL A 140 -4.57 0.80 8.87
C VAL A 140 -5.28 2.15 8.97
N ASP A 141 -6.49 2.27 8.44
CA ASP A 141 -7.19 3.56 8.39
C ASP A 141 -8.11 3.77 9.60
N HIS A 142 -8.85 2.74 10.00
CA HIS A 142 -9.94 2.87 10.98
C HIS A 142 -9.56 2.38 12.39
N ILE A 143 -8.38 1.78 12.56
CA ILE A 143 -7.79 1.49 13.87
C ILE A 143 -6.47 2.28 14.00
N HIS A 144 -5.44 1.97 13.23
CA HIS A 144 -4.13 2.65 13.30
C HIS A 144 -4.18 4.17 13.01
N PHE A 145 -5.20 4.63 12.27
CA PHE A 145 -5.50 6.03 11.90
C PHE A 145 -4.67 6.57 10.73
N GLN A 146 -5.17 6.38 9.50
CA GLN A 146 -4.58 6.93 8.27
C GLN A 146 -5.66 7.16 7.19
N TYR A 147 -5.30 7.88 6.12
CA TYR A 147 -6.18 8.17 4.98
C TYR A 147 -5.84 7.31 3.73
N ASN A 148 -5.46 6.04 3.86
CA ASN A 148 -5.03 5.27 2.68
C ASN A 148 -6.18 4.95 1.72
N GLY A 149 -7.39 4.71 2.21
CA GLY A 149 -8.60 4.51 1.43
C GLY A 149 -8.90 5.71 0.53
N PHE A 150 -8.68 6.93 1.01
CA PHE A 150 -8.75 8.15 0.21
C PHE A 150 -7.78 8.12 -0.97
N PHE A 151 -6.49 7.90 -0.71
CA PHE A 151 -5.47 7.89 -1.77
C PHE A 151 -5.63 6.73 -2.75
N LEU A 152 -5.90 5.53 -2.25
CA LEU A 152 -6.19 4.36 -3.08
C LEU A 152 -7.47 4.56 -3.88
N GLY A 153 -8.47 5.25 -3.33
CA GLY A 153 -9.65 5.66 -4.07
C GLY A 153 -9.34 6.56 -5.26
N ILE A 154 -8.51 7.59 -5.07
CA ILE A 154 -8.05 8.44 -6.17
C ILE A 154 -7.27 7.62 -7.22
N LEU A 155 -6.42 6.68 -6.78
CA LEU A 155 -5.73 5.75 -7.68
C LEU A 155 -6.73 4.93 -8.50
N LEU A 156 -7.73 4.34 -7.86
CA LEU A 156 -8.75 3.53 -8.53
C LEU A 156 -9.60 4.36 -9.50
N ILE A 157 -9.90 5.63 -9.17
CA ILE A 157 -10.58 6.56 -10.09
C ILE A 157 -9.71 6.82 -11.32
N SER A 158 -8.42 7.10 -11.12
CA SER A 158 -7.45 7.26 -12.22
C SER A 158 -7.41 6.01 -13.11
N LEU A 159 -7.23 4.84 -12.51
CA LEU A 159 -7.23 3.56 -13.24
C LEU A 159 -8.54 3.32 -13.99
N GLY A 160 -9.68 3.66 -13.41
CA GLY A 160 -10.98 3.57 -14.07
C GLY A 160 -11.07 4.42 -15.34
N PHE A 161 -10.58 5.67 -15.30
CA PHE A 161 -10.48 6.48 -16.52
C PHE A 161 -9.56 5.85 -17.57
N MET A 162 -8.43 5.28 -17.16
CA MET A 162 -7.48 4.63 -18.06
C MET A 162 -8.09 3.38 -18.73
N VAL A 163 -8.80 2.55 -17.96
CA VAL A 163 -9.49 1.34 -18.47
C VAL A 163 -10.56 1.72 -19.51
N GLU A 164 -11.24 2.85 -19.31
CA GLU A 164 -12.24 3.39 -20.24
C GLU A 164 -11.64 4.10 -21.46
N GLY A 165 -10.31 4.21 -21.55
CA GLY A 165 -9.61 4.94 -22.62
C GLY A 165 -9.67 6.47 -22.47
N ARG A 166 -10.11 6.99 -21.32
CA ARG A 166 -10.11 8.42 -20.98
C ARG A 166 -8.77 8.84 -20.38
N ASP A 167 -7.70 8.62 -21.13
CA ASP A 167 -6.31 8.75 -20.69
C ASP A 167 -5.97 10.11 -20.07
N LEU A 168 -6.43 11.22 -20.67
CA LEU A 168 -6.18 12.57 -20.15
C LEU A 168 -6.73 12.75 -18.74
N ALA A 169 -7.96 12.28 -18.48
CA ALA A 169 -8.54 12.33 -17.16
C ALA A 169 -7.79 11.41 -16.18
N GLY A 170 -7.41 10.20 -16.62
CA GLY A 170 -6.61 9.28 -15.83
C GLY A 170 -5.26 9.86 -15.41
N GLY A 171 -4.55 10.53 -16.33
CA GLY A 171 -3.29 11.22 -16.09
C GLY A 171 -3.42 12.41 -15.12
N ILE A 172 -4.45 13.25 -15.28
CA ILE A 172 -4.72 14.37 -14.37
C ILE A 172 -5.01 13.87 -12.95
N VAL A 173 -5.88 12.87 -12.80
CA VAL A 173 -6.22 12.31 -11.47
C VAL A 173 -5.01 11.63 -10.83
N PHE A 174 -4.13 11.02 -11.62
CA PHE A 174 -2.87 10.47 -11.10
C PHE A 174 -1.88 11.57 -10.67
N ALA A 175 -1.82 12.70 -11.38
CA ALA A 175 -1.04 13.85 -10.97
C ALA A 175 -1.56 14.42 -9.64
N ILE A 176 -2.89 14.53 -9.48
CA ILE A 176 -3.55 14.89 -8.21
C ILE A 176 -3.12 13.92 -7.10
N LEU A 177 -3.15 12.61 -7.35
CA LEU A 177 -2.71 11.60 -6.37
C LEU A 177 -1.26 11.81 -5.91
N ILE A 178 -0.32 11.97 -6.84
CA ILE A 178 1.10 12.22 -6.50
C ILE A 178 1.24 13.53 -5.71
N CYS A 179 0.51 14.57 -6.12
CA CYS A 179 0.47 15.87 -5.47
C CYS A 179 -0.23 15.85 -4.10
N SER A 180 -0.91 14.76 -3.73
CA SER A 180 -1.48 14.51 -2.40
C SER A 180 -0.66 13.52 -1.56
N LYS A 181 -0.03 12.50 -2.17
CA LYS A 181 0.85 11.55 -1.50
C LYS A 181 1.95 11.07 -2.46
N HIS A 182 3.17 11.50 -2.21
CA HIS A 182 4.32 11.29 -3.10
C HIS A 182 4.71 9.81 -3.25
N LEU A 183 4.32 8.92 -2.33
CA LEU A 183 4.61 7.48 -2.39
C LEU A 183 4.04 6.81 -3.66
N PHE A 184 2.98 7.37 -4.26
CA PHE A 184 2.41 6.86 -5.51
C PHE A 184 3.28 7.15 -6.74
N MET A 185 4.33 7.98 -6.61
CA MET A 185 5.29 8.28 -7.67
C MET A 185 6.04 7.04 -8.18
N VAL A 186 6.07 5.95 -7.39
CA VAL A 186 6.60 4.65 -7.84
C VAL A 186 5.95 4.16 -9.14
N ALA A 187 4.66 4.45 -9.36
CA ALA A 187 3.95 4.08 -10.58
C ALA A 187 4.14 5.09 -11.74
N ALA A 188 4.78 6.25 -11.51
CA ALA A 188 4.92 7.29 -12.51
C ALA A 188 5.65 6.86 -13.79
N PRO A 189 6.74 6.07 -13.75
CA PRO A 189 7.38 5.57 -14.98
C PRO A 189 6.43 4.78 -15.87
N LEU A 190 5.57 3.95 -15.28
CA LEU A 190 4.58 3.18 -16.02
C LEU A 190 3.48 4.07 -16.60
N TYR A 191 2.94 5.00 -15.81
CA TYR A 191 1.95 5.97 -16.30
C TYR A 191 2.49 6.77 -17.49
N PHE A 192 3.73 7.26 -17.39
CA PHE A 192 4.39 7.99 -18.45
C PHE A 192 4.52 7.14 -19.73
N VAL A 193 5.11 5.95 -19.62
CA VAL A 193 5.34 5.05 -20.76
C VAL A 193 4.02 4.62 -21.41
N TYR A 194 3.02 4.28 -20.59
CA TYR A 194 1.70 3.88 -21.07
C TYR A 194 1.00 5.03 -21.80
N LEU A 195 0.93 6.23 -21.19
CA LEU A 195 0.26 7.39 -21.80
C LEU A 195 0.99 7.88 -23.05
N LEU A 196 2.32 7.87 -23.05
CA LEU A 196 3.11 8.20 -24.24
C LEU A 196 2.74 7.30 -25.42
N ARG A 197 2.52 6.00 -25.18
CA ARG A 197 2.17 5.08 -26.26
C ARG A 197 0.68 5.07 -26.60
N HIS A 198 -0.18 4.99 -25.58
CA HIS A 198 -1.61 4.78 -25.74
C HIS A 198 -2.35 6.07 -26.12
N TYR A 199 -2.08 7.16 -25.40
CA TYR A 199 -2.74 8.45 -25.62
C TYR A 199 -2.14 9.18 -26.82
N CYS A 200 -0.81 9.26 -26.88
CA CYS A 200 -0.08 9.97 -27.93
C CYS A 200 0.11 9.07 -29.18
N ASN A 201 -0.99 8.49 -29.66
CA ASN A 201 -1.02 7.64 -30.85
C ASN A 201 -1.45 8.39 -32.13
N GLY A 202 -1.17 7.78 -33.28
CA GLY A 202 -1.53 8.30 -34.60
C GLY A 202 -0.37 9.01 -35.31
N GLU A 203 -0.72 9.91 -36.23
CA GLU A 203 0.25 10.74 -36.97
C GLU A 203 1.09 11.61 -36.04
N LEU A 204 2.34 11.88 -36.43
CA LEU A 204 3.32 12.59 -35.59
C LEU A 204 2.79 13.92 -35.04
N SER A 205 2.14 14.74 -35.87
CA SER A 205 1.56 16.02 -35.46
C SER A 205 0.51 15.86 -34.35
N ARG A 206 -0.38 14.86 -34.49
CA ARG A 206 -1.42 14.55 -33.51
C ARG A 206 -0.84 13.98 -32.22
N ALA A 207 0.17 13.11 -32.34
CA ALA A 207 0.87 12.54 -31.19
C ALA A 207 1.56 13.63 -30.37
N VAL A 208 2.27 14.56 -31.03
CA VAL A 208 2.92 15.72 -30.38
C VAL A 208 1.87 16.63 -29.73
N ALA A 209 0.77 16.96 -30.43
CA ALA A 209 -0.29 17.77 -29.87
C ALA A 209 -0.89 17.15 -28.59
N ARG A 210 -1.18 15.84 -28.61
CA ARG A 210 -1.67 15.13 -27.43
C ARG A 210 -0.64 15.07 -26.29
N PHE A 211 0.64 14.86 -26.61
CA PHE A 211 1.72 14.91 -25.63
C PHE A 211 1.77 16.28 -24.93
N LEU A 212 1.67 17.37 -25.70
CA LEU A 212 1.62 18.73 -25.14
C LEU A 212 0.37 18.95 -24.29
N VAL A 213 -0.81 18.50 -24.73
CA VAL A 213 -2.06 18.60 -23.94
C VAL A 213 -1.94 17.85 -22.61
N MET A 214 -1.42 16.62 -22.62
CA MET A 214 -1.18 15.86 -21.38
C MET A 214 -0.16 16.58 -20.49
N GLY A 215 0.96 17.01 -21.06
CA GLY A 215 2.02 17.71 -20.33
C GLY A 215 1.54 19.00 -19.69
N LEU A 216 0.75 19.81 -20.40
CA LEU A 216 0.15 21.04 -19.88
C LEU A 216 -0.88 20.74 -18.78
N ALA A 217 -1.73 19.73 -18.95
CA ALA A 217 -2.73 19.38 -17.96
C ALA A 217 -2.11 18.87 -16.65
N VAL A 218 -1.11 17.99 -16.74
CA VAL A 218 -0.34 17.53 -15.58
C VAL A 218 0.44 18.68 -14.97
N GLY A 219 1.13 19.48 -15.80
CA GLY A 219 1.89 20.65 -15.37
C GLY A 219 1.04 21.67 -14.60
N ALA A 220 -0.20 21.91 -15.04
CA ALA A 220 -1.14 22.78 -14.34
C ALA A 220 -1.45 22.29 -12.92
N VAL A 221 -1.62 20.98 -12.70
CA VAL A 221 -1.83 20.41 -11.36
C VAL A 221 -0.62 20.69 -10.46
N PHE A 222 0.60 20.48 -10.96
CA PHE A 222 1.83 20.77 -10.21
C PHE A 222 2.00 22.26 -9.93
N VAL A 223 1.72 23.13 -10.90
CA VAL A 223 1.80 24.58 -10.72
C VAL A 223 0.80 25.07 -9.68
N VAL A 224 -0.45 24.60 -9.73
CA VAL A 224 -1.47 24.96 -8.71
C VAL A 224 -1.07 24.46 -7.32
N THR A 225 -0.51 23.24 -7.24
CA THR A 225 -0.14 22.63 -5.96
C THR A 225 1.10 23.28 -5.34
N PHE A 226 2.19 23.42 -6.10
CA PHE A 226 3.50 23.84 -5.59
C PHE A 226 3.82 25.32 -5.86
N GLY A 227 3.12 25.97 -6.79
CA GLY A 227 3.34 27.37 -7.17
C GLY A 227 3.34 28.35 -5.99
N PRO A 228 2.40 28.26 -5.02
CA PRO A 228 2.43 29.11 -3.84
C PRO A 228 3.72 28.97 -3.02
N PHE A 229 4.26 27.75 -2.88
CA PHE A 229 5.50 27.50 -2.13
C PHE A 229 6.75 27.93 -2.91
N VAL A 230 6.69 27.97 -4.24
CA VAL A 230 7.72 28.62 -5.06
C VAL A 230 7.71 30.13 -4.83
N TYR A 231 6.52 30.76 -4.85
CA TYR A 231 6.35 32.19 -4.59
C TYR A 231 6.89 32.60 -3.20
N TYR A 232 6.64 31.78 -2.17
CA TYR A 232 7.17 32.03 -0.83
C TYR A 232 8.63 31.58 -0.61
N GLY A 233 9.32 31.06 -1.65
CA GLY A 233 10.71 30.62 -1.54
C GLY A 233 10.94 29.35 -0.70
N GLN A 234 9.92 28.51 -0.52
CA GLN A 234 9.92 27.35 0.40
C GLN A 234 10.07 26.00 -0.29
N ILE A 235 10.17 25.98 -1.62
CA ILE A 235 10.12 24.72 -2.37
C ILE A 235 11.19 23.71 -1.96
N GLN A 236 12.39 24.17 -1.59
CA GLN A 236 13.46 23.30 -1.08
C GLN A 236 13.09 22.66 0.26
N GLN A 237 12.50 23.44 1.16
CA GLN A 237 12.01 22.94 2.44
C GLN A 237 10.88 21.93 2.26
N VAL A 238 9.94 22.18 1.34
CA VAL A 238 8.91 21.21 0.97
C VAL A 238 9.56 19.90 0.54
N PHE A 239 10.50 19.92 -0.41
CA PHE A 239 11.14 18.69 -0.88
C PHE A 239 11.94 17.96 0.21
N HIS A 240 12.61 18.68 1.10
CA HIS A 240 13.31 18.07 2.24
C HIS A 240 12.34 17.34 3.20
N ARG A 241 11.13 17.88 3.40
CA ARG A 241 10.06 17.22 4.19
C ARG A 241 9.50 15.99 3.49
N LEU A 242 9.24 16.09 2.18
CA LEU A 242 8.66 14.99 1.40
C LEU A 242 9.63 13.81 1.23
N PHE A 243 10.92 14.08 1.09
CA PHE A 243 11.93 13.05 0.83
C PHE A 243 13.04 13.06 1.91
N PRO A 244 12.74 12.55 3.12
CA PRO A 244 13.71 12.52 4.21
C PRO A 244 14.72 11.37 4.01
N PHE A 245 15.68 11.56 3.10
CA PHE A 245 16.71 10.57 2.77
C PHE A 245 17.69 10.25 3.91
N GLY A 246 17.62 10.98 5.03
CA GLY A 246 18.38 10.66 6.24
C GLY A 246 17.97 9.34 6.90
N ARG A 247 16.75 8.84 6.64
CA ARG A 247 16.28 7.59 7.26
C ARG A 247 17.00 6.35 6.69
N GLY A 248 17.36 5.41 7.56
CA GLY A 248 17.98 4.14 7.17
C GLY A 248 17.12 3.23 6.27
N LEU A 249 17.74 2.23 5.64
CA LEU A 249 17.12 1.35 4.63
C LEU A 249 15.82 0.67 5.09
N CYS A 250 15.80 0.14 6.32
CA CYS A 250 14.65 -0.53 6.91
C CYS A 250 14.21 0.17 8.18
N HIS A 251 12.91 0.14 8.47
CA HIS A 251 12.34 0.57 9.73
C HIS A 251 12.60 -0.47 10.85
N ALA A 252 12.31 -0.13 12.12
CA ALA A 252 12.52 -1.02 13.27
C ALA A 252 11.75 -2.35 13.15
N TYR A 253 10.50 -2.29 12.69
CA TYR A 253 9.78 -3.46 12.18
C TYR A 253 10.05 -3.61 10.70
N TRP A 254 10.57 -4.77 10.28
CA TRP A 254 10.97 -4.96 8.89
C TRP A 254 9.74 -5.24 8.04
N ALA A 255 9.47 -4.37 7.06
CA ALA A 255 8.49 -4.68 6.03
C ALA A 255 8.86 -6.01 5.35
N PRO A 256 7.88 -6.87 5.01
CA PRO A 256 8.13 -8.20 4.46
C PRO A 256 8.56 -8.14 2.98
N ASN A 257 9.75 -7.61 2.71
CA ASN A 257 10.29 -7.40 1.37
C ASN A 257 11.66 -8.07 1.18
N PHE A 258 12.35 -7.78 0.08
CA PHE A 258 13.63 -8.42 -0.26
C PHE A 258 14.70 -8.19 0.82
N TRP A 259 14.68 -7.02 1.47
CA TRP A 259 15.72 -6.63 2.43
C TRP A 259 15.72 -7.52 3.67
N VAL A 260 14.61 -8.17 4.02
CA VAL A 260 14.58 -9.14 5.11
C VAL A 260 15.56 -10.29 4.88
N PHE A 261 15.62 -10.83 3.65
CA PHE A 261 16.57 -11.89 3.29
C PHE A 261 18.01 -11.39 3.36
N TYR A 262 18.24 -10.17 2.89
CA TYR A 262 19.56 -9.54 2.91
C TYR A 262 20.07 -9.32 4.35
N ILE A 263 19.21 -8.82 5.25
CA ILE A 263 19.54 -8.63 6.67
C ILE A 263 19.82 -9.96 7.37
N ILE A 264 19.00 -10.99 7.12
CA ILE A 264 19.21 -12.31 7.74
C ILE A 264 20.51 -12.93 7.25
N LEU A 265 20.80 -12.83 5.94
CA LEU A 265 22.07 -13.31 5.39
C LEU A 265 23.26 -12.60 6.05
N ASP A 266 23.22 -11.27 6.18
CA ASP A 266 24.26 -10.50 6.87
C ASP A 266 24.49 -11.00 8.31
N LYS A 267 23.40 -11.18 9.08
CA LYS A 267 23.47 -11.67 10.46
C LYS A 267 24.05 -13.09 10.56
N VAL A 268 23.66 -14.00 9.65
CA VAL A 268 24.18 -15.36 9.60
C VAL A 268 25.67 -15.37 9.26
N LEU A 269 26.08 -14.57 8.27
CA LEU A 269 27.49 -14.44 7.89
C LEU A 269 28.32 -13.84 9.04
N ALA A 270 27.82 -12.79 9.70
CA ALA A 270 28.49 -12.19 10.86
C ALA A 270 28.69 -13.20 11.99
N PHE A 271 27.67 -14.02 12.26
CA PHE A 271 27.75 -15.08 13.27
C PHE A 271 28.77 -16.17 12.91
N ILE A 272 28.78 -16.63 11.65
CA ILE A 272 29.73 -17.65 11.19
C ILE A 272 31.16 -17.11 11.23
N LEU A 273 31.41 -15.91 10.71
CA LEU A 273 32.73 -15.29 10.70
C LEU A 273 33.24 -15.00 12.12
N GLY A 274 32.36 -14.55 13.02
CA GLY A 274 32.69 -14.40 14.43
C GLY A 274 33.11 -15.72 15.09
N LYS A 275 32.43 -16.83 14.77
CA LYS A 275 32.84 -18.18 15.23
C LYS A 275 34.15 -18.67 14.63
N LEU A 276 34.51 -18.21 13.44
CA LEU A 276 35.79 -18.51 12.78
C LEU A 276 36.95 -17.63 13.28
N GLY A 277 36.71 -16.76 14.26
CA GLY A 277 37.74 -15.93 14.88
C GLY A 277 37.98 -14.58 14.19
N PHE A 278 37.16 -14.19 13.21
CA PHE A 278 37.25 -12.87 12.60
C PHE A 278 36.62 -11.80 13.50
N SER A 279 37.30 -10.67 13.66
CA SER A 279 36.79 -9.52 14.41
C SER A 279 35.78 -8.73 13.56
N ILE A 280 34.49 -9.06 13.66
CA ILE A 280 33.41 -8.34 12.99
C ILE A 280 32.93 -7.19 13.88
N GLN A 281 33.04 -5.96 13.39
CA GLN A 281 32.45 -4.80 14.07
C GLN A 281 30.92 -4.88 13.91
N THR A 282 30.22 -5.15 15.00
CA THR A 282 28.75 -5.13 15.00
C THR A 282 28.26 -3.68 15.02
N PRO A 283 27.38 -3.27 14.08
CA PRO A 283 26.81 -1.93 14.10
C PRO A 283 26.10 -1.61 15.42
N LYS A 284 26.31 -0.40 15.96
CA LYS A 284 25.65 0.08 17.19
C LYS A 284 24.12 0.16 17.05
N ALA A 285 23.62 0.43 15.85
CA ALA A 285 22.20 0.36 15.49
C ALA A 285 21.90 -1.03 14.87
N SER A 286 21.75 -2.05 15.71
CA SER A 286 21.35 -3.36 15.22
C SER A 286 19.88 -3.33 14.81
N PHE A 287 19.55 -3.86 13.64
CA PHE A 287 18.17 -4.04 13.14
C PHE A 287 17.24 -4.82 14.09
N THR A 288 17.79 -5.42 15.16
CA THR A 288 17.07 -6.14 16.22
C THR A 288 17.05 -5.39 17.56
N GLY A 289 17.45 -4.10 17.60
CA GLY A 289 17.52 -3.28 18.81
C GLY A 289 16.44 -2.23 18.92
N GLY A 290 15.51 -2.14 17.95
CA GLY A 290 14.43 -1.14 17.94
C GLY A 290 14.87 0.31 17.69
N LEU A 291 16.18 0.58 17.61
CA LEU A 291 16.72 1.91 17.35
C LEU A 291 16.76 2.17 15.84
N VAL A 292 16.03 3.20 15.40
CA VAL A 292 16.14 3.78 14.06
C VAL A 292 17.27 4.82 14.11
N GLY A 293 18.36 4.59 13.38
CA GLY A 293 19.49 5.51 13.35
C GLY A 293 20.17 5.57 11.97
N ASP A 294 20.87 6.67 11.72
CA ASP A 294 21.39 7.09 10.41
C ASP A 294 22.72 6.41 10.01
N SER A 295 23.03 5.20 10.51
CA SER A 295 24.38 4.62 10.35
C SER A 295 24.41 3.12 10.03
N SER A 296 25.19 2.81 8.98
CA SER A 296 25.70 1.52 8.48
C SER A 296 25.15 0.26 9.15
N ALA A 297 24.12 -0.34 8.55
CA ALA A 297 23.31 -1.34 9.23
C ALA A 297 23.74 -2.80 8.97
N PHE A 298 24.63 -3.02 7.99
CA PHE A 298 25.19 -4.34 7.66
C PHE A 298 26.60 -4.51 8.21
N ALA A 299 26.87 -5.68 8.81
CA ALA A 299 28.14 -6.01 9.43
C ALA A 299 29.14 -6.65 8.45
N VAL A 300 28.65 -7.34 7.41
CA VAL A 300 29.45 -8.10 6.44
C VAL A 300 29.10 -7.73 5.01
N LEU A 301 27.82 -7.61 4.70
CA LEU A 301 27.33 -7.31 3.37
C LEU A 301 27.53 -5.82 3.01
N PRO A 302 27.66 -5.49 1.71
CA PRO A 302 27.78 -4.10 1.25
C PRO A 302 26.63 -3.21 1.73
N GLN A 303 26.95 -1.96 2.06
CA GLN A 303 25.92 -0.98 2.37
C GLN A 303 25.11 -0.67 1.11
N VAL A 304 23.79 -0.68 1.26
CA VAL A 304 22.85 -0.29 0.22
C VAL A 304 22.51 1.18 0.44
N ASN A 305 22.54 1.99 -0.62
CA ASN A 305 22.14 3.40 -0.58
C ASN A 305 20.86 3.63 -1.42
N PRO A 306 20.19 4.79 -1.29
CA PRO A 306 18.96 5.06 -2.03
C PRO A 306 19.09 4.90 -3.55
N ILE A 307 20.25 5.26 -4.14
CA ILE A 307 20.48 5.15 -5.60
C ILE A 307 20.46 3.68 -6.04
N ILE A 308 21.10 2.78 -5.29
CA ILE A 308 21.08 1.34 -5.59
C ILE A 308 19.65 0.81 -5.57
N THR A 309 18.86 1.17 -4.56
CA THR A 309 17.45 0.75 -4.48
C THR A 309 16.62 1.28 -5.64
N PHE A 310 16.84 2.54 -6.04
CA PHE A 310 16.18 3.14 -7.19
C PHE A 310 16.49 2.38 -8.49
N LEU A 311 17.76 2.04 -8.73
CA LEU A 311 18.17 1.26 -9.90
C LEU A 311 17.59 -0.16 -9.89
N LEU A 312 17.55 -0.82 -8.73
CA LEU A 312 16.93 -2.15 -8.60
C LEU A 312 15.43 -2.11 -8.87
N VAL A 313 14.74 -1.09 -8.37
CA VAL A 313 13.31 -0.88 -8.64
C VAL A 313 13.06 -0.65 -10.13
N LEU A 314 13.86 0.19 -10.80
CA LEU A 314 13.79 0.42 -12.25
C LEU A 314 14.08 -0.86 -13.06
N LEU A 315 15.10 -1.62 -12.67
CA LEU A 315 15.44 -2.88 -13.31
C LEU A 315 14.30 -3.90 -13.18
N ALA A 316 13.74 -4.05 -11.98
CA ALA A 316 12.64 -4.96 -11.71
C ALA A 316 11.37 -4.58 -12.47
N MET A 317 11.06 -3.28 -12.62
CA MET A 317 9.88 -2.84 -13.39
C MET A 317 10.08 -2.88 -14.91
N SER A 318 11.31 -2.96 -15.41
CA SER A 318 11.62 -2.85 -16.85
C SER A 318 10.81 -3.79 -17.76
N PRO A 319 10.52 -5.07 -17.42
CA PRO A 319 9.72 -5.93 -18.30
C PRO A 319 8.28 -5.40 -18.46
N CYS A 320 7.74 -4.78 -17.41
CA CYS A 320 6.41 -4.18 -17.43
C CYS A 320 6.40 -2.89 -18.25
N LEU A 321 7.41 -2.04 -18.12
CA LEU A 321 7.54 -0.81 -18.91
C LEU A 321 7.67 -1.12 -20.41
N ILE A 322 8.55 -2.07 -20.77
CA ILE A 322 8.72 -2.50 -22.16
C ILE A 322 7.39 -3.01 -22.71
N LYS A 323 6.67 -3.83 -21.94
CA LYS A 323 5.38 -4.35 -22.38
C LYS A 323 4.33 -3.26 -22.57
N ALA A 324 4.21 -2.34 -21.63
CA ALA A 324 3.28 -1.21 -21.72
C ALA A 324 3.58 -0.32 -22.94
N PHE A 325 4.85 -0.15 -23.29
CA PHE A 325 5.28 0.58 -24.48
C PHE A 325 5.00 -0.17 -25.80
N VAL A 326 5.26 -1.48 -25.83
CA VAL A 326 5.14 -2.25 -27.09
C VAL A 326 3.67 -2.54 -27.42
N ARG A 327 2.86 -2.93 -26.42
CA ARG A 327 1.43 -3.24 -26.58
C ARG A 327 0.63 -2.68 -25.41
N PRO A 328 0.29 -1.38 -25.40
CA PRO A 328 -0.53 -0.80 -24.35
C PRO A 328 -1.94 -1.41 -24.39
N GLN A 329 -2.40 -1.92 -23.25
CA GLN A 329 -3.72 -2.54 -23.12
C GLN A 329 -4.46 -1.92 -21.92
N PRO A 330 -5.57 -1.18 -22.13
CA PRO A 330 -6.36 -0.59 -21.05
C PRO A 330 -6.74 -1.58 -19.96
N LYS A 331 -7.17 -2.80 -20.33
CA LYS A 331 -7.57 -3.84 -19.37
C LYS A 331 -6.42 -4.33 -18.46
N GLN A 332 -5.16 -4.15 -18.86
CA GLN A 332 -4.00 -4.61 -18.08
C GLN A 332 -3.40 -3.51 -17.20
N ILE A 333 -3.88 -2.26 -17.29
CA ILE A 333 -3.25 -1.13 -16.58
C ILE A 333 -3.26 -1.32 -15.06
N SER A 334 -4.37 -1.80 -14.49
CA SER A 334 -4.48 -2.08 -13.06
C SER A 334 -3.48 -3.15 -12.60
N ARG A 335 -3.26 -4.19 -13.41
CA ARG A 335 -2.26 -5.24 -13.16
C ARG A 335 -0.85 -4.68 -13.21
N TRP A 336 -0.54 -3.88 -14.24
CA TRP A 336 0.78 -3.28 -14.41
C TRP A 336 1.10 -2.31 -13.28
N VAL A 337 0.13 -1.49 -12.86
CA VAL A 337 0.30 -0.57 -11.74
C VAL A 337 0.53 -1.33 -10.43
N ALA A 338 -0.25 -2.38 -10.15
CA ALA A 338 -0.01 -3.25 -9.00
C ALA A 338 1.40 -3.87 -9.00
N TYR A 339 1.89 -4.28 -10.18
CA TYR A 339 3.23 -4.82 -10.32
C TYR A 339 4.32 -3.77 -10.06
N THR A 340 4.15 -2.53 -10.54
CA THR A 340 5.12 -1.46 -10.24
C THR A 340 5.19 -1.15 -8.74
N PHE A 341 4.05 -1.15 -8.04
CA PHE A 341 4.03 -1.05 -6.59
C PHE A 341 4.68 -2.26 -5.92
N THR A 342 4.52 -3.45 -6.49
CA THR A 342 5.23 -4.64 -6.01
C THR A 342 6.74 -4.46 -6.15
N CYS A 343 7.25 -4.00 -7.29
CA CYS A 343 8.68 -3.73 -7.46
C CYS A 343 9.20 -2.68 -6.46
N GLY A 344 8.47 -1.57 -6.30
CA GLY A 344 8.83 -0.55 -5.31
C GLY A 344 8.78 -1.06 -3.87
N PHE A 345 7.81 -1.91 -3.53
CA PHE A 345 7.72 -2.52 -2.20
C PHE A 345 8.87 -3.51 -1.94
N MET A 346 9.21 -4.32 -2.95
CA MET A 346 10.23 -5.36 -2.80
C MET A 346 11.63 -4.77 -2.66
N PHE A 347 11.97 -3.76 -3.46
CA PHE A 347 13.35 -3.26 -3.59
C PHE A 347 13.52 -1.78 -3.25
N GLY A 348 12.48 -1.10 -2.75
CA GLY A 348 12.54 0.33 -2.44
C GLY A 348 13.31 0.64 -1.15
N TRP A 349 13.74 1.90 -1.03
CA TRP A 349 14.31 2.47 0.18
C TRP A 349 13.22 2.78 1.21
N HIS A 350 13.44 2.41 2.47
CA HIS A 350 12.60 2.82 3.60
C HIS A 350 11.10 2.50 3.40
N VAL A 351 10.82 1.26 3.01
CA VAL A 351 9.45 0.78 2.78
C VAL A 351 8.83 0.28 4.09
N HIS A 352 7.58 0.65 4.35
CA HIS A 352 6.77 0.15 5.45
C HIS A 352 5.82 -0.98 5.01
N GLU A 353 5.48 -1.88 5.94
CA GLU A 353 4.52 -2.97 5.75
C GLU A 353 3.16 -2.50 5.17
N LYS A 354 2.70 -1.31 5.60
CA LYS A 354 1.46 -0.66 5.13
C LYS A 354 1.45 -0.40 3.63
N ALA A 355 2.63 -0.22 3.02
CA ALA A 355 2.73 0.00 1.57
C ALA A 355 2.29 -1.21 0.74
N SER A 356 2.13 -2.40 1.34
CA SER A 356 1.53 -3.57 0.69
C SER A 356 0.08 -3.33 0.22
N LEU A 357 -0.63 -2.35 0.80
CA LEU A 357 -1.95 -1.89 0.36
C LEU A 357 -1.97 -1.36 -1.07
N HIS A 358 -0.88 -0.69 -1.51
CA HIS A 358 -0.73 -0.23 -2.89
C HIS A 358 -0.71 -1.39 -3.90
N ILE A 359 -0.42 -2.60 -3.44
CA ILE A 359 -0.39 -3.82 -4.25
C ILE A 359 -1.75 -4.53 -4.17
N THR A 360 -2.22 -4.80 -2.96
CA THR A 360 -3.42 -5.63 -2.75
C THR A 360 -4.67 -4.95 -3.27
N ILE A 361 -4.86 -3.66 -3.05
CA ILE A 361 -6.11 -2.99 -3.47
C ILE A 361 -6.28 -2.98 -5.00
N PRO A 362 -5.29 -2.59 -5.82
CA PRO A 362 -5.41 -2.72 -7.27
C PRO A 362 -5.53 -4.18 -7.75
N LEU A 363 -4.90 -5.15 -7.09
CA LEU A 363 -5.08 -6.57 -7.43
C LEU A 363 -6.48 -7.09 -7.09
N GLY A 364 -7.12 -6.54 -6.04
CA GLY A 364 -8.50 -6.88 -5.69
C GLY A 364 -9.50 -6.55 -6.80
N ILE A 365 -9.18 -5.55 -7.63
CA ILE A 365 -9.98 -5.19 -8.81
C ILE A 365 -9.96 -6.29 -9.88
N ILE A 366 -8.80 -6.90 -10.11
CA ILE A 366 -8.63 -7.92 -11.17
C ILE A 366 -8.77 -9.35 -10.63
N ALA A 367 -8.97 -9.51 -9.32
CA ALA A 367 -9.05 -10.83 -8.67
C ALA A 367 -10.19 -11.70 -9.21
N ALA A 368 -11.25 -11.08 -9.75
CA ALA A 368 -12.39 -11.77 -10.34
C ALA A 368 -12.22 -12.11 -11.83
N ASP A 369 -11.14 -11.66 -12.50
CA ASP A 369 -10.96 -11.82 -13.95
C ASP A 369 -10.61 -13.25 -14.34
N SER A 370 -9.86 -13.97 -13.50
CA SER A 370 -9.48 -15.35 -13.76
C SER A 370 -9.28 -16.13 -12.47
N LEU A 371 -9.41 -17.46 -12.54
CA LEU A 371 -9.09 -18.33 -11.41
C LEU A 371 -7.64 -18.16 -10.96
N ALA A 372 -6.71 -17.91 -11.88
CA ALA A 372 -5.30 -17.71 -11.52
C ALA A 372 -5.10 -16.43 -10.70
N ASP A 373 -5.77 -15.34 -11.06
CA ASP A 373 -5.74 -14.08 -10.31
C ASP A 373 -6.42 -14.24 -8.94
N ALA A 374 -7.56 -14.94 -8.88
CA ALA A 374 -8.26 -15.22 -7.63
C ALA A 374 -7.38 -16.00 -6.64
N ARG A 375 -6.67 -17.03 -7.12
CA ARG A 375 -5.74 -17.83 -6.31
C ARG A 375 -4.57 -17.00 -5.80
N HIS A 376 -3.99 -16.16 -6.66
CA HIS A 376 -2.88 -15.28 -6.29
C HIS A 376 -3.32 -14.23 -5.27
N TYR A 377 -4.46 -13.57 -5.51
CA TYR A 377 -5.02 -12.58 -4.60
C TYR A 377 -5.41 -13.17 -3.25
N PHE A 378 -6.02 -14.36 -3.23
CA PHE A 378 -6.37 -15.06 -1.99
C PHE A 378 -5.14 -15.23 -1.07
N LEU A 379 -4.05 -15.75 -1.62
CA LEU A 379 -2.81 -15.93 -0.86
C LEU A 379 -2.21 -14.58 -0.44
N LEU A 380 -2.03 -13.66 -1.40
CA LEU A 380 -1.34 -12.41 -1.17
C LEU A 380 -2.06 -11.49 -0.17
N SER A 381 -3.38 -11.41 -0.25
CA SER A 381 -4.16 -10.56 0.66
C SER A 381 -4.10 -11.05 2.11
N ILE A 382 -4.08 -12.37 2.32
CA ILE A 382 -3.86 -12.97 3.66
C ILE A 382 -2.45 -12.63 4.17
N VAL A 383 -1.42 -12.83 3.34
CA VAL A 383 -0.02 -12.53 3.70
C VAL A 383 0.17 -11.05 4.03
N SER A 384 -0.34 -10.17 3.18
CA SER A 384 -0.27 -8.73 3.37
C SER A 384 -0.98 -8.33 4.67
N CYS A 385 -2.23 -8.77 4.89
CA CYS A 385 -2.97 -8.45 6.11
C CYS A 385 -2.26 -8.97 7.37
N TYR A 386 -1.77 -10.22 7.35
CA TYR A 386 -1.06 -10.81 8.47
C TYR A 386 0.24 -10.07 8.80
N SER A 387 0.98 -9.62 7.78
CA SER A 387 2.21 -8.84 7.99
C SER A 387 2.00 -7.49 8.70
N MET A 388 0.77 -7.00 8.75
CA MET A 388 0.38 -5.78 9.46
C MET A 388 -0.14 -6.04 10.87
N PHE A 389 -0.28 -7.29 11.31
CA PHE A 389 -0.73 -7.62 12.67
C PHE A 389 0.12 -6.97 13.76
N PRO A 390 1.45 -6.83 13.62
CA PRO A 390 2.26 -6.13 14.62
C PRO A 390 1.95 -4.65 14.80
N LEU A 391 1.22 -4.00 13.88
CA LEU A 391 0.77 -2.61 14.05
C LEU A 391 -0.25 -2.45 15.17
N LEU A 392 -0.98 -3.52 15.48
CA LEU A 392 -1.96 -3.59 16.56
C LEU A 392 -1.41 -4.52 17.64
N PHE A 393 -0.54 -3.98 18.49
CA PHE A 393 0.17 -4.74 19.51
C PHE A 393 -0.62 -4.87 20.82
N GLU A 394 -1.70 -4.11 20.98
CA GLU A 394 -2.54 -4.15 22.17
C GLU A 394 -3.38 -5.45 22.25
N PRO A 395 -3.55 -6.02 23.45
CA PRO A 395 -4.34 -7.24 23.63
C PRO A 395 -5.81 -7.12 23.23
N GLN A 396 -6.40 -5.92 23.36
CA GLN A 396 -7.82 -5.68 23.07
C GLN A 396 -8.14 -5.82 21.57
N GLU A 397 -7.23 -5.38 20.69
CA GLU A 397 -7.37 -5.42 19.24
C GLU A 397 -6.95 -6.75 18.63
N TYR A 398 -6.30 -7.62 19.41
CA TYR A 398 -5.88 -8.94 18.96
C TYR A 398 -7.05 -9.81 18.41
N PRO A 399 -8.15 -10.02 19.15
CA PRO A 399 -9.29 -10.78 18.61
C PRO A 399 -9.90 -10.10 17.37
N ILE A 400 -9.87 -8.76 17.30
CA ILE A 400 -10.42 -8.00 16.18
C ILE A 400 -9.65 -8.30 14.88
N LYS A 401 -8.32 -8.17 14.88
CA LYS A 401 -7.51 -8.41 13.68
C LYS A 401 -7.57 -9.86 13.19
N VAL A 402 -7.63 -10.84 14.11
CA VAL A 402 -7.77 -12.26 13.78
C VAL A 402 -9.14 -12.54 13.17
N LEU A 403 -10.22 -12.03 13.79
CA LEU A 403 -11.58 -12.23 13.30
C LEU A 403 -11.78 -11.59 11.92
N LEU A 404 -11.28 -10.36 11.72
CA LEU A 404 -11.35 -9.66 10.43
C LEU A 404 -10.66 -10.49 9.32
N LEU A 405 -9.45 -11.00 9.58
CA LEU A 405 -8.73 -11.83 8.61
C LEU A 405 -9.45 -13.16 8.34
N ALA A 406 -9.97 -13.82 9.37
CA ALA A 406 -10.68 -15.09 9.24
C ALA A 406 -11.97 -14.93 8.41
N ILE A 407 -12.81 -13.94 8.74
CA ILE A 407 -14.03 -13.63 7.99
C ILE A 407 -13.68 -13.31 6.54
N TYR A 408 -12.67 -12.46 6.31
CA TYR A 408 -12.26 -12.10 4.97
C TYR A 408 -11.76 -13.31 4.15
N SER A 409 -11.01 -14.21 4.77
CA SER A 409 -10.54 -15.45 4.14
C SER A 409 -11.71 -16.37 3.76
N VAL A 410 -12.71 -16.52 4.63
CA VAL A 410 -13.92 -17.30 4.34
C VAL A 410 -14.74 -16.65 3.22
N LEU A 411 -14.91 -15.33 3.24
CA LEU A 411 -15.62 -14.59 2.19
C LEU A 411 -14.95 -14.77 0.83
N MET A 412 -13.62 -14.65 0.76
CA MET A 412 -12.88 -14.90 -0.47
C MET A 412 -13.01 -16.35 -0.92
N TRP A 413 -12.90 -17.31 0.00
CA TRP A 413 -13.03 -18.73 -0.32
C TRP A 413 -14.40 -19.03 -0.95
N VAL A 414 -15.48 -18.67 -0.25
CA VAL A 414 -16.85 -18.90 -0.72
C VAL A 414 -17.13 -18.13 -2.01
N GLY A 415 -16.74 -16.85 -2.06
CA GLY A 415 -16.94 -15.97 -3.22
C GLY A 415 -16.25 -16.49 -4.47
N PHE A 416 -14.95 -16.79 -4.41
CA PHE A 416 -14.21 -17.29 -5.56
C PHE A 416 -14.61 -18.71 -5.94
N SER A 417 -14.84 -19.61 -4.97
CA SER A 417 -15.35 -20.95 -5.27
C SER A 417 -16.68 -20.88 -6.02
N SER A 418 -17.61 -20.02 -5.59
CA SER A 418 -18.88 -19.83 -6.29
C SER A 418 -18.71 -19.21 -7.68
N LEU A 419 -17.84 -18.19 -7.81
CA LEU A 419 -17.60 -17.50 -9.08
C LEU A 419 -17.03 -18.45 -10.14
N PHE A 420 -16.13 -19.36 -9.74
CA PHE A 420 -15.44 -20.26 -10.66
C PHE A 420 -15.97 -21.71 -10.68
N SER A 421 -16.99 -22.05 -9.86
CA SER A 421 -17.57 -23.41 -9.78
C SER A 421 -18.14 -23.93 -11.11
N ASN A 422 -18.59 -23.02 -12.00
CA ASN A 422 -19.21 -23.38 -13.28
C ASN A 422 -18.24 -23.36 -14.47
N SER A 423 -16.95 -23.09 -14.24
CA SER A 423 -15.93 -23.13 -15.29
C SER A 423 -15.51 -24.58 -15.59
N LYS A 424 -16.45 -25.43 -16.02
CA LYS A 424 -16.12 -26.73 -16.63
C LYS A 424 -15.48 -26.47 -18.00
N PRO A 425 -14.34 -27.11 -18.34
CA PRO A 425 -13.78 -26.96 -19.68
C PRO A 425 -14.77 -27.52 -20.72
N PRO A 426 -14.91 -26.90 -21.90
CA PRO A 426 -15.59 -27.54 -23.02
C PRO A 426 -14.91 -28.88 -23.33
N LYS A 427 -15.72 -29.88 -23.69
CA LYS A 427 -15.28 -31.24 -24.04
C LYS A 427 -14.05 -31.19 -24.97
N PRO A 428 -13.02 -32.04 -24.78
CA PRO A 428 -11.84 -31.98 -25.61
C PRO A 428 -12.19 -32.47 -27.02
N ALA A 429 -12.20 -31.55 -27.99
CA ALA A 429 -11.77 -31.89 -29.33
C ALA A 429 -10.25 -32.13 -29.26
N MET A 430 -9.87 -33.29 -29.75
CA MET A 430 -8.57 -33.91 -29.70
C MET A 430 -7.48 -33.01 -30.29
N GLU A 431 -6.57 -32.45 -29.47
CA GLU A 431 -5.24 -32.04 -29.95
C GLU A 431 -4.18 -31.90 -28.84
N LYS A 432 -3.10 -32.68 -29.05
CA LYS A 432 -1.72 -32.69 -28.53
C LYS A 432 -1.38 -32.24 -27.09
N LYS A 433 -0.89 -33.24 -26.33
CA LYS A 433 -0.17 -33.16 -25.05
C LYS A 433 0.93 -32.09 -25.06
N VAL A 434 0.74 -31.02 -24.30
CA VAL A 434 1.81 -30.26 -23.64
C VAL A 434 1.51 -30.24 -22.15
N GLU A 435 2.44 -30.78 -21.37
CA GLU A 435 2.57 -30.81 -19.90
C GLU A 435 1.38 -30.31 -19.06
N ARG A 436 0.49 -31.25 -18.72
CA ARG A 436 -0.43 -31.10 -17.58
C ARG A 436 0.34 -31.33 -16.28
N SER A 437 0.97 -30.29 -15.74
CA SER A 437 1.34 -30.27 -14.32
C SER A 437 0.06 -30.10 -13.50
N GLY A 438 -0.19 -31.06 -12.61
CA GLY A 438 -1.45 -31.25 -11.90
C GLY A 438 -1.91 -30.01 -11.12
N ASN A 439 -3.08 -29.49 -11.48
CA ASN A 439 -3.78 -28.50 -10.68
C ASN A 439 -5.11 -29.10 -10.26
N GLY A 440 -5.23 -29.44 -8.98
CA GLY A 440 -6.51 -29.75 -8.37
C GLY A 440 -7.53 -28.62 -8.61
N SER A 441 -8.79 -29.00 -8.68
CA SER A 441 -9.95 -28.11 -8.90
C SER A 441 -10.22 -27.13 -7.75
N GLY A 442 -9.44 -27.14 -6.67
CA GLY A 442 -9.62 -26.28 -5.49
C GLY A 442 -9.05 -24.87 -5.65
N LEU A 443 -9.56 -23.91 -4.87
CA LEU A 443 -9.06 -22.54 -4.82
C LEU A 443 -7.63 -22.47 -4.24
N VAL A 444 -7.26 -23.38 -3.35
CA VAL A 444 -5.91 -23.40 -2.74
C VAL A 444 -5.26 -24.74 -3.05
N GLY A 445 -4.08 -24.69 -3.68
CA GLY A 445 -3.26 -25.88 -3.95
C GLY A 445 -2.51 -26.35 -2.69
N PRO A 446 -1.98 -27.59 -2.67
CA PRO A 446 -1.35 -28.17 -1.48
C PRO A 446 -0.17 -27.33 -0.95
N VAL A 447 0.62 -26.74 -1.86
CA VAL A 447 1.75 -25.85 -1.50
C VAL A 447 1.25 -24.59 -0.79
N SER A 448 0.21 -23.94 -1.35
CA SER A 448 -0.39 -22.75 -0.75
C SER A 448 -1.07 -23.08 0.59
N SER A 449 -1.72 -24.25 0.72
CA SER A 449 -2.29 -24.70 1.99
C SER A 449 -1.21 -24.92 3.05
N CYS A 450 -0.10 -25.58 2.70
CA CYS A 450 1.03 -25.79 3.60
C CYS A 450 1.63 -24.45 4.07
N TYR A 451 1.80 -23.50 3.16
CA TYR A 451 2.25 -22.15 3.49
C TYR A 451 1.28 -21.42 4.43
N LEU A 452 -0.03 -21.47 4.16
CA LEU A 452 -1.03 -20.82 5.02
C LEU A 452 -1.10 -21.46 6.41
N LEU A 453 -0.93 -22.78 6.52
CA LEU A 453 -0.81 -23.48 7.81
C LEU A 453 0.45 -23.03 8.57
N GLY A 454 1.55 -22.78 7.86
CA GLY A 454 2.76 -22.24 8.47
C GLY A 454 2.57 -20.84 9.06
N LEU A 455 1.72 -19.97 8.49
CA LEU A 455 1.35 -18.69 9.11
C LEU A 455 0.70 -18.89 10.48
N VAL A 456 -0.20 -19.87 10.60
CA VAL A 456 -0.83 -20.23 11.88
C VAL A 456 0.23 -20.71 12.87
N GLY A 457 1.20 -21.51 12.42
CA GLY A 457 2.33 -21.93 13.25
C GLY A 457 3.21 -20.77 13.73
N VAL A 458 3.51 -19.81 12.84
CA VAL A 458 4.25 -18.58 13.20
C VAL A 458 3.48 -17.76 14.22
N GLU A 459 2.16 -17.63 14.08
CA GLU A 459 1.32 -16.91 15.04
C GLU A 459 1.26 -17.60 16.39
N ILE A 460 1.09 -18.94 16.40
CA ILE A 460 1.09 -19.71 17.65
C ILE A 460 2.44 -19.57 18.37
N TRP A 461 3.53 -19.63 17.60
CA TRP A 461 4.86 -19.40 18.15
C TRP A 461 4.99 -17.99 18.74
N GLY A 462 4.64 -16.96 17.97
CA GLY A 462 4.85 -15.57 18.35
C GLY A 462 4.02 -15.13 19.55
N GLN A 463 2.74 -15.51 19.60
CA GLN A 463 1.80 -15.04 20.62
C GLN A 463 1.80 -15.89 21.89
N PHE A 464 1.97 -17.21 21.76
CA PHE A 464 1.77 -18.12 22.90
C PHE A 464 3.06 -18.80 23.33
N LEU A 465 3.80 -19.43 22.41
CA LEU A 465 4.95 -20.26 22.79
C LEU A 465 6.19 -19.43 23.15
N HIS A 466 6.49 -18.36 22.40
CA HIS A 466 7.69 -17.54 22.62
C HIS A 466 7.66 -16.83 23.97
N PRO A 467 6.57 -16.11 24.36
CA PRO A 467 6.50 -15.50 25.68
C PRO A 467 6.56 -16.53 26.82
N TYR A 468 5.98 -17.72 26.61
CA TYR A 468 5.99 -18.80 27.60
C TYR A 468 7.40 -19.40 27.81
N ILE A 469 8.17 -19.61 26.73
CA ILE A 469 9.49 -20.26 26.79
C ILE A 469 10.61 -19.26 27.12
N PHE A 470 10.61 -18.09 26.49
CA PHE A 470 11.72 -17.13 26.55
C PHE A 470 11.42 -15.89 27.42
N GLY A 471 10.19 -15.73 27.89
CA GLY A 471 9.78 -14.55 28.66
C GLY A 471 10.05 -13.26 27.88
N SER A 472 10.77 -12.32 28.52
CA SER A 472 11.18 -11.05 27.89
C SER A 472 12.45 -11.15 27.04
N ARG A 473 13.11 -12.31 26.99
CA ARG A 473 14.31 -12.48 26.16
C ARG A 473 13.91 -12.55 24.68
N PHE A 474 14.73 -11.93 23.82
CA PHE A 474 14.52 -11.92 22.38
C PHE A 474 13.15 -11.41 21.93
N HIS A 475 12.63 -10.34 22.55
CA HIS A 475 11.34 -9.71 22.22
C HIS A 475 11.12 -9.38 20.72
N PHE A 476 12.17 -9.16 19.94
CA PHE A 476 12.07 -8.89 18.49
C PHE A 476 12.08 -10.16 17.62
N LEU A 477 12.34 -11.35 18.18
CA LEU A 477 12.39 -12.60 17.41
C LEU A 477 11.04 -12.97 16.78
N PRO A 478 9.89 -12.88 17.48
CA PRO A 478 8.58 -13.09 16.86
C PRO A 478 8.32 -12.14 15.69
N LEU A 479 8.64 -10.85 15.85
CA LEU A 479 8.46 -9.84 14.82
C LEU A 479 9.32 -10.16 13.59
N MET A 480 10.58 -10.53 13.79
CA MET A 480 11.48 -10.95 12.72
C MET A 480 10.95 -12.19 11.99
N LEU A 481 10.38 -13.17 12.71
CA LEU A 481 9.81 -14.37 12.12
C LEU A 481 8.59 -14.07 11.24
N ILE A 482 7.70 -13.18 11.70
CA ILE A 482 6.55 -12.69 10.92
C ILE A 482 7.05 -12.01 9.64
N SER A 483 7.99 -11.07 9.76
CA SER A 483 8.57 -10.35 8.60
C SER A 483 9.20 -11.31 7.60
N PHE A 484 10.01 -12.26 8.05
CA PHE A 484 10.68 -13.24 7.19
C PHE A 484 9.68 -14.18 6.50
N TYR A 485 8.74 -14.74 7.25
CA TYR A 485 7.77 -15.67 6.69
C TYR A 485 6.88 -14.97 5.65
N CYS A 486 6.41 -13.76 5.95
CA CYS A 486 5.63 -12.96 5.01
C CYS A 486 6.45 -12.54 3.79
N ALA A 487 7.74 -12.23 3.95
CA ALA A 487 8.62 -11.86 2.85
C ALA A 487 8.73 -12.97 1.80
N ILE A 488 8.64 -14.25 2.21
CA ILE A 488 8.60 -15.40 1.28
C ILE A 488 7.33 -15.32 0.41
N GLY A 489 6.16 -15.06 1.01
CA GLY A 489 4.91 -14.88 0.28
C GLY A 489 4.91 -13.67 -0.65
N MET A 490 5.51 -12.55 -0.22
CA MET A 490 5.65 -11.34 -1.04
C MET A 490 6.62 -11.56 -2.22
N MET A 491 7.75 -12.25 -2.01
CA MET A 491 8.67 -12.65 -3.08
C MET A 491 8.00 -13.60 -4.09
N TYR A 492 7.24 -14.59 -3.61
CA TYR A 492 6.46 -15.48 -4.47
C TYR A 492 5.49 -14.67 -5.34
N SER A 493 4.78 -13.72 -4.74
CA SER A 493 3.84 -12.85 -5.46
C SER A 493 4.53 -12.00 -6.53
N TRP A 494 5.68 -11.39 -6.22
CA TRP A 494 6.46 -10.62 -7.19
C TRP A 494 6.90 -11.49 -8.37
N ALA A 495 7.45 -12.68 -8.11
CA ALA A 495 7.88 -13.61 -9.15
C ALA A 495 6.70 -14.11 -10.01
N TRP A 496 5.56 -14.37 -9.38
CA TRP A 496 4.34 -14.76 -10.09
C TRP A 496 3.84 -13.66 -11.02
N GLN A 497 3.76 -12.40 -10.54
CA GLN A 497 3.34 -11.26 -11.34
C GLN A 497 4.30 -10.99 -12.51
N LEU A 498 5.61 -11.05 -12.26
CA LEU A 498 6.64 -10.93 -13.31
C LEU A 498 6.42 -11.99 -14.40
N LYS A 499 6.19 -13.24 -14.00
CA LYS A 499 5.90 -14.34 -14.94
C LYS A 499 4.63 -14.09 -15.76
N GLN A 500 3.58 -13.51 -15.17
CA GLN A 500 2.36 -13.13 -15.91
C GLN A 500 2.60 -11.99 -16.90
N ILE A 501 3.48 -11.05 -16.55
CA ILE A 501 3.86 -9.95 -17.44
C ILE A 501 4.66 -10.49 -18.62
N ILE A 502 5.64 -11.36 -18.38
CA ILE A 502 6.45 -11.97 -19.44
C ILE A 502 5.63 -12.93 -20.31
N ARG A 503 4.82 -13.84 -19.74
CA ARG A 503 4.10 -14.86 -20.55
C ARG A 503 3.07 -14.29 -21.51
N ASN A 504 2.51 -13.13 -21.20
CA ASN A 504 1.50 -12.48 -22.03
C ASN A 504 2.14 -11.47 -23.03
N THR A 505 3.45 -11.53 -23.29
CA THR A 505 4.12 -10.85 -24.43
C THR A 505 4.14 -11.76 -25.63
#